data_AF-A0A975LIQ1-F1
#
_entry.id   AF-A0A975LIQ1-F1
#
_cell.length_a   1.000
_cell.length_b   1.000
_cell.length_c   1.000
_cell.angle_alpha   90.00
_cell.angle_beta   90.00
_cell.angle_gamma   90.00
#
_symmetry.space_group_name_H-M   'P 1'
#
loop_
_entity.id
_entity.type
_entity.pdbx_description
1 polymer ?
#
loop_
_entity_poly.entity_id
_entity_poly.type
_entity_poly.pdbx_seq_one_letter_code
_entity_poly.pdbx_strand_id
1 'polypeptide(L)' 'MLSNNYYNFIPFIISSPDYIGINPSEPNSIEIIKHYENDVLIAIKWGKNRNLKISSMYSLAVGKVSKRLKSGRIISIK' A
#
# COMPACT_ATOMS: atom_id res chain seq x y z
N MET A 1 -2.56 17.81 2.54
CA MET A 1 -3.80 17.41 1.84
C MET A 1 -3.39 16.78 0.53
N LEU A 2 -3.78 15.53 0.28
CA LEU A 2 -3.62 14.91 -1.03
C LEU A 2 -4.68 15.54 -1.95
N SER A 3 -4.27 16.18 -3.04
CA SER A 3 -5.19 16.77 -4.01
C SER A 3 -6.03 15.69 -4.69
N ASN A 4 -7.24 16.06 -5.16
CA ASN A 4 -8.28 15.20 -5.76
C ASN A 4 -7.82 14.27 -6.91
N ASN A 5 -6.55 14.29 -7.32
CA ASN A 5 -6.04 13.57 -8.48
C ASN A 5 -5.41 12.20 -8.16
N TYR A 6 -5.03 11.92 -6.90
CA TYR A 6 -4.35 10.66 -6.54
C TYR A 6 -5.24 9.41 -6.65
N TYR A 7 -6.56 9.56 -6.47
CA TYR A 7 -7.50 8.44 -6.60
C TYR A 7 -7.52 7.86 -8.02
N ASN A 8 -7.28 8.69 -9.04
CA ASN A 8 -7.19 8.24 -10.43
C ASN A 8 -6.00 7.31 -10.68
N PHE A 9 -4.99 7.33 -9.82
CA PHE A 9 -3.82 6.45 -9.90
C PHE A 9 -3.99 5.13 -9.17
N ILE A 10 -5.08 4.92 -8.42
CA ILE A 10 -5.33 3.66 -7.72
C ILE A 10 -5.25 2.45 -8.66
N PRO A 11 -5.89 2.45 -9.85
CA PRO A 11 -5.76 1.33 -10.78
C PRO A 11 -4.31 1.04 -11.15
N PHE A 12 -3.52 2.08 -11.40
CA PHE A 12 -2.09 1.95 -11.76
C PHE A 12 -1.24 1.40 -10.60
N ILE A 13 -1.44 1.91 -9.37
CA ILE A 13 -0.74 1.44 -8.17
C ILE A 13 -1.03 -0.04 -7.91
N ILE A 14 -2.28 -0.46 -8.10
CA ILE A 14 -2.70 -1.86 -7.92
C ILE A 14 -2.15 -2.75 -9.04
N SER A 15 -2.14 -2.28 -10.29
CA SER A 15 -1.72 -3.10 -11.44
C SER A 15 -0.20 -3.24 -11.58
N SER A 16 0.57 -2.28 -11.05
CA SER A 16 2.04 -2.28 -11.17
C SER A 16 2.70 -1.85 -9.85
N PRO A 17 2.52 -2.57 -8.74
CA PRO A 17 3.14 -2.23 -7.47
C PRO A 17 4.65 -2.48 -7.46
N ASP A 18 5.39 -1.71 -6.67
CA ASP A 18 6.83 -1.94 -6.45
C ASP A 18 7.07 -2.82 -5.22
N TYR A 19 6.17 -2.75 -4.23
CA TYR A 19 6.19 -3.59 -3.03
C TYR A 19 4.79 -4.04 -2.63
N ILE A 20 4.70 -5.26 -2.08
CA ILE A 20 3.50 -5.79 -1.43
C ILE A 20 3.85 -6.34 -0.06
N GLY A 21 2.87 -6.39 0.82
CA GLY A 21 3.02 -7.05 2.11
C GLY A 21 1.72 -7.16 2.87
N ILE A 22 1.83 -7.51 4.14
CA ILE A 22 0.69 -7.68 5.04
C ILE A 22 0.96 -6.82 6.27
N ASN A 23 -0.04 -6.08 6.73
CA ASN A 23 0.07 -5.41 8.01
C ASN A 23 0.02 -6.46 9.13
N PRO A 24 1.05 -6.60 9.98
CA PRO A 24 1.11 -7.64 11.01
C PRO A 24 -0.04 -7.57 12.03
N SER A 25 -0.59 -6.38 12.26
CA SER A 25 -1.73 -6.18 13.17
C SER A 25 -3.09 -6.41 12.51
N GLU A 26 -3.12 -6.61 11.19
CA GLU A 26 -4.32 -6.71 10.36
C GLU A 26 -4.13 -7.84 9.33
N PRO A 27 -4.14 -9.11 9.74
CA PRO A 27 -3.76 -10.24 8.88
C PRO A 27 -4.68 -10.42 7.67
N ASN A 28 -5.91 -9.92 7.72
CA ASN A 28 -6.87 -9.94 6.60
C ASN A 28 -6.72 -8.70 5.70
N SER A 29 -5.48 -8.23 5.51
CA SER A 29 -5.17 -7.05 4.73
C SER A 29 -3.94 -7.26 3.85
N ILE A 30 -3.88 -6.50 2.77
CA ILE A 30 -2.69 -6.37 1.92
C ILE A 30 -2.28 -4.90 1.89
N GLU A 31 -0.98 -4.67 2.00
CA GLU A 31 -0.34 -3.39 1.73
C GLU A 31 0.23 -3.42 0.32
N ILE A 32 -0.13 -2.44 -0.50
CA ILE A 32 0.37 -2.25 -1.87
C ILE A 32 1.09 -0.91 -1.88
N ILE A 33 2.35 -0.90 -2.31
CA ILE A 33 3.17 0.32 -2.32
C ILE A 33 3.73 0.55 -3.72
N LYS A 34 3.56 1.78 -4.22
CA LYS A 34 4.18 2.27 -5.44
C LYS A 34 5.10 3.45 -5.11
N HIS A 35 6.31 3.42 -5.64
CA HIS A 35 7.23 4.54 -5.65
C HIS A 35 6.83 5.54 -6.75
N TYR A 36 6.67 6.79 -6.35
CA TYR A 36 6.48 7.92 -7.25
C TYR A 36 7.42 9.05 -6.80
N GLU A 37 6.95 10.29 -6.63
CA GLU A 37 7.71 11.34 -5.92
C GLU A 37 7.93 10.99 -4.44
N ASN A 38 6.91 10.39 -3.82
CA ASN A 38 6.98 9.76 -2.51
C ASN A 38 6.43 8.34 -2.63
N ASP A 39 6.80 7.46 -1.71
CA ASP A 39 6.21 6.14 -1.61
C ASP A 39 4.74 6.25 -1.21
N VAL A 40 3.81 5.83 -2.07
CA VAL A 40 2.38 5.81 -1.78
C VAL A 40 1.96 4.40 -1.39
N LEU A 41 1.34 4.28 -0.22
CA LEU A 41 0.79 3.02 0.28
C LEU A 41 -0.74 3.03 0.15
N ILE A 42 -1.28 1.93 -0.37
CA ILE A 42 -2.70 1.58 -0.33
C ILE A 42 -2.86 0.33 0.53
N ALA A 43 -3.67 0.41 1.59
CA ALA A 43 -4.01 -0.75 2.41
C ALA A 43 -5.42 -1.24 2.04
N ILE A 44 -5.51 -2.45 1.51
CA ILE A 44 -6.78 -3.11 1.16
C ILE A 44 -7.09 -4.15 2.22
N LYS A 45 -8.33 -4.20 2.69
CA LYS A 45 -8.80 -5.16 3.71
C LYS A 45 -9.95 -6.00 3.18
N TRP A 46 -10.02 -7.25 3.64
CA TRP A 46 -11.20 -8.08 3.49
C TRP A 46 -12.29 -7.64 4.48
N GLY A 47 -13.41 -7.15 3.95
CA GLY A 47 -14.56 -6.71 4.71
C GLY A 47 -15.47 -7.86 5.14
N LYS A 48 -16.28 -7.61 6.18
CA LYS A 48 -17.27 -8.58 6.70
C LYS A 48 -18.27 -9.07 5.64
N ASN A 49 -18.54 -8.25 4.62
CA ASN A 49 -19.51 -8.55 3.56
C ASN A 49 -18.85 -9.26 2.37
N ARG A 50 -17.75 -10.00 2.59
CA ARG A 50 -16.99 -10.71 1.55
C ARG A 50 -16.57 -9.80 0.39
N ASN A 51 -16.17 -8.57 0.71
CA ASN A 51 -15.71 -7.60 -0.27
C ASN A 51 -14.34 -7.03 0.09
N LEU A 52 -13.57 -6.62 -0.92
CA LEU A 52 -12.33 -5.87 -0.72
C LEU A 52 -12.64 -4.39 -0.64
N LYS A 53 -12.04 -3.70 0.34
CA LYS A 53 -12.16 -2.26 0.50
C LYS A 53 -10.79 -1.63 0.71
N ILE A 54 -10.58 -0.47 0.11
CA ILE A 54 -9.44 0.39 0.45
C ILE A 54 -9.71 0.95 1.84
N SER A 55 -8.89 0.56 2.81
CA SER A 55 -9.00 0.97 4.21
C SER A 55 -8.21 2.24 4.50
N SER A 56 -7.09 2.47 3.79
CA SER A 56 -6.32 3.71 3.86
C SER A 56 -5.45 3.88 2.62
N MET A 57 -5.14 5.13 2.30
CA MET A 57 -4.20 5.52 1.26
C MET A 57 -3.43 6.76 1.73
N TYR A 58 -2.10 6.70 1.75
CA TYR A 58 -1.27 7.80 2.21
C TYR A 58 0.19 7.65 1.75
N SER A 59 0.90 8.77 1.69
CA SER A 59 2.34 8.78 1.45
C SER A 59 3.11 8.33 2.70
N LEU A 60 4.11 7.49 2.51
CA LEU A 60 5.04 7.08 3.55
C LEU A 60 6.15 8.11 3.70
N ALA A 61 6.54 8.36 4.95
CA ALA A 61 7.72 9.14 5.25
C ALA A 61 9.00 8.44 4.76
N VAL A 62 10.04 9.23 4.50
CA VAL A 62 11.36 8.75 4.07
C VAL A 62 11.88 7.66 5.00
N GLY A 63 12.45 6.60 4.42
CA GLY A 63 13.04 5.47 5.15
C GLY A 63 12.04 4.41 5.66
N LYS A 64 10.73 4.67 5.61
CA LYS A 64 9.70 3.72 6.05
C LYS A 64 9.62 2.47 5.17
N VAL A 65 9.85 2.57 3.87
CA VAL A 65 9.93 1.41 2.97
C VAL A 65 11.14 0.55 3.31
N SER A 66 12.32 1.15 3.45
CA SER A 66 13.54 0.43 3.86
C SER A 66 13.38 -0.33 5.18
N LYS A 67 12.76 0.30 6.19
CA LYS A 67 12.49 -0.36 7.47
C LYS A 67 11.56 -1.58 7.33
N ARG A 68 10.52 -1.48 6.50
CA ARG A 68 9.56 -2.57 6.27
C ARG A 68 10.14 -3.71 5.45
N LEU A 69 11.01 -3.41 4.48
CA LEU A 69 11.79 -4.42 3.76
C LEU A 69 12.71 -5.18 4.71
N LYS A 70 13.46 -4.47 5.55
CA LYS A 70 14.35 -5.06 6.55
C LYS A 70 13.62 -5.97 7.54
N SER A 71 12.37 -5.64 7.90
CA SER A 71 11.57 -6.46 8.80
C SER A 71 10.80 -7.58 8.12
N GLY A 72 10.88 -7.71 6.78
CA GLY A 72 10.07 -8.66 6.01
C GLY A 72 8.57 -8.36 5.98
N ARG A 73 8.13 -7.17 6.42
CA ARG A 73 6.70 -6.77 6.39
C ARG A 73 6.21 -6.60 4.96
N ILE A 74 7.10 -6.13 4.09
CA ILE A 74 6.87 -6.01 2.65
C ILE A 74 8.01 -6.69 1.90
N ILE A 75 7.72 -7.14 0.69
CA ILE A 75 8.67 -7.66 -0.29
C ILE A 75 8.65 -6.80 -1.54
N SER A 76 9.77 -6.77 -2.27
CA SER A 76 9.84 -6.11 -3.57
C SER A 76 9.34 -7.05 -4.67
N ILE A 77 8.65 -6.49 -5.66
CA ILE A 77 7.95 -7.23 -6.73
C ILE A 77 8.59 -6.96 -8.09
N LYS A 78 9.89 -6.66 -8.10
CA LYS A 78 10.66 -6.51 -9.35
C LYS A 78 10.47 -7.68 -10.29
#